data_AF-A0A317GUT8-F1
#
_entry.id   AF-A0A317GUT8-F1
#
_cell.length_a   1.000
_cell.length_b   1.000
_cell.length_c   1.000
_cell.angle_alpha   90.00
_cell.angle_beta   90.00
_cell.angle_gamma   90.00
#
_symmetry.space_group_name_H-M   'P 1'
#
loop_
_entity.id
_entity.type
_entity.pdbx_description
1 polymer ?
#
loop_
_entity_poly.entity_id
_entity_poly.type
_entity_poly.pdbx_seq_one_letter_code
_entity_poly.pdbx_strand_id
1 'polypeptide(L)'
;MARAPQSRAPQGEERNDGLREKMVAVNRVTKVVKGGRILGFAALTVVGDGDGGIGMGKGKAREVPVAVQKAMEEARRKMVKV
;
A
#
# COMPACT_ATOMS: atom_id res chain seq x y z
N MET A 1 41.70 -2.42 -23.51
CA MET A 1 40.78 -1.56 -22.72
C MET A 1 39.35 -1.95 -23.05
N ALA A 2 38.72 -2.80 -22.23
CA ALA A 2 37.29 -3.07 -22.30
C ALA A 2 36.77 -3.15 -20.86
N ARG A 3 36.24 -2.03 -20.37
CA ARG A 3 35.61 -1.93 -19.05
C ARG A 3 34.15 -2.37 -19.20
N ALA A 4 33.74 -3.35 -18.42
CA ALA A 4 32.36 -3.80 -18.31
C ALA A 4 31.39 -2.66 -17.97
N PRO A 5 30.09 -2.88 -18.19
CA PRO A 5 29.15 -2.55 -17.14
C PRO A 5 28.43 -3.81 -16.67
N GLN A 6 28.56 -4.04 -15.37
CA GLN A 6 27.93 -5.10 -14.59
C GLN A 6 26.41 -5.01 -14.72
N SER A 7 25.75 -6.17 -14.89
CA SER A 7 24.31 -6.32 -14.75
C SER A 7 23.88 -5.88 -13.36
N ARG A 8 23.36 -4.66 -13.25
CA ARG A 8 22.66 -4.18 -12.07
C ARG A 8 21.26 -4.76 -12.10
N ALA A 9 21.10 -5.95 -11.56
CA ALA A 9 19.78 -6.45 -11.19
C ALA A 9 19.14 -5.42 -10.24
N PRO A 10 17.95 -4.87 -10.53
CA PRO A 10 17.17 -4.26 -9.48
C PRO A 10 16.75 -5.40 -8.56
N GLN A 11 17.43 -5.52 -7.41
CA GLN A 11 16.86 -6.18 -6.24
C GLN A 11 15.63 -5.34 -5.84
N GLY A 12 14.51 -5.59 -6.51
CA GLY A 12 13.22 -5.37 -5.90
C GLY A 12 13.13 -6.41 -4.82
N GLU A 13 13.57 -6.06 -3.61
CA GLU A 13 13.15 -6.76 -2.40
C GLU A 13 11.62 -6.73 -2.41
N GLU A 14 11.01 -7.78 -2.95
CA GLU A 14 9.84 -8.36 -2.33
C GLU A 14 10.28 -8.64 -0.90
N ARG A 15 10.12 -7.64 -0.03
CA ARG A 15 10.20 -7.80 1.40
C ARG A 15 9.07 -8.72 1.79
N ASN A 16 9.31 -10.01 1.60
CA ASN A 16 8.52 -11.08 2.16
C ASN A 16 8.89 -11.10 3.64
N ASP A 17 8.53 -10.04 4.36
CA ASP A 17 8.81 -9.81 5.78
C ASP A 17 8.03 -10.81 6.67
N GLY A 18 7.54 -11.92 6.13
CA GLY A 18 6.53 -12.79 6.76
C GLY A 18 5.17 -12.12 6.95
N LEU A 19 5.00 -10.88 6.47
CA LEU A 19 3.77 -10.10 6.63
C LEU A 19 2.69 -10.62 5.69
N ARG A 20 1.60 -11.11 6.28
CA ARG A 20 0.36 -11.46 5.59
C ARG A 20 -0.46 -10.21 5.37
N GLU A 21 -0.78 -9.92 4.11
CA GLU A 21 -1.59 -8.77 3.74
C GLU A 21 -3.03 -9.20 3.43
N LYS A 22 -4.01 -8.46 3.96
CA LYS A 22 -5.43 -8.70 3.71
C LYS A 22 -6.12 -7.39 3.36
N MET A 23 -6.67 -7.32 2.15
CA MET A 23 -7.57 -6.24 1.77
C MET A 23 -8.90 -6.41 2.49
N VAL A 24 -9.34 -5.35 3.20
CA VAL A 24 -10.60 -5.36 3.94
C VAL A 24 -11.71 -4.78 3.08
N ALA A 25 -11.50 -3.57 2.56
CA ALA A 25 -12.50 -2.87 1.77
C ALA A 25 -11.88 -1.88 0.79
N VAL A 26 -12.50 -1.75 -0.38
CA VAL A 26 -12.24 -0.68 -1.34
C VAL A 26 -13.54 0.05 -1.61
N ASN A 27 -13.58 1.32 -1.25
CA ASN A 27 -14.77 2.16 -1.35
C ASN A 27 -14.54 3.29 -2.34
N ARG A 28 -15.49 3.50 -3.25
CA ARG A 28 -15.54 4.71 -4.06
C ARG A 28 -16.13 5.85 -3.24
N VAL A 29 -15.36 6.89 -3.02
CA VAL A 29 -15.74 8.09 -2.25
C VAL A 29 -15.82 9.31 -3.17
N THR A 30 -16.62 10.30 -2.80
CA THR A 30 -16.87 11.47 -3.66
C THR A 30 -16.86 12.76 -2.84
N LYS A 31 -16.15 13.80 -3.31
CA LYS A 31 -16.22 15.15 -2.78
C LYS A 31 -17.09 16.00 -3.70
N VAL A 32 -18.17 16.55 -3.18
CA VAL A 32 -19.05 17.47 -3.91
C VAL A 32 -18.45 18.88 -3.87
N VAL A 33 -18.48 19.58 -5.01
CA VAL A 33 -18.02 20.97 -5.17
C VAL A 33 -19.05 21.75 -5.98
N LYS A 34 -18.93 23.08 -6.05
CA LYS A 34 -19.91 23.96 -6.75
C LYS A 34 -20.17 23.56 -8.21
N GLY A 35 -19.19 22.96 -8.90
CA GLY A 35 -19.28 22.55 -10.30
C GLY A 35 -19.41 21.04 -10.55
N GLY A 36 -19.65 20.21 -9.53
CA GLY A 36 -19.83 18.77 -9.73
C GLY A 36 -19.27 17.90 -8.61
N ARG A 37 -18.83 16.70 -8.98
CA ARG A 37 -18.41 15.65 -8.05
C ARG A 37 -17.02 15.16 -8.41
N ILE A 38 -16.07 15.28 -7.48
CA ILE A 38 -14.73 14.72 -7.62
C ILE A 38 -14.73 13.34 -6.98
N LEU A 39 -14.49 12.32 -7.79
CA LEU A 39 -14.40 10.94 -7.35
C LEU A 39 -12.99 10.60 -6.83
N GLY A 40 -12.93 9.63 -5.92
CA GLY A 40 -11.70 8.98 -5.50
C GLY A 40 -11.99 7.61 -4.91
N PHE A 41 -10.95 6.83 -4.70
CA PHE A 41 -11.03 5.51 -4.08
C PHE A 41 -10.31 5.55 -2.74
N ALA A 42 -10.95 4.96 -1.74
CA ALA A 42 -10.39 4.70 -0.43
C ALA A 42 -10.18 3.20 -0.28
N ALA A 43 -8.96 2.78 0.05
CA ALA A 43 -8.62 1.41 0.37
C ALA A 43 -8.33 1.29 1.87
N LEU A 44 -8.82 0.22 2.49
CA LEU A 44 -8.48 -0.19 3.84
C LEU A 44 -7.79 -1.55 3.77
N THR A 45 -6.59 -1.61 4.33
CA THR A 45 -5.76 -2.80 4.32
C THR A 45 -5.22 -3.09 5.71
N VAL A 46 -5.06 -4.37 5.99
CA VAL A 46 -4.45 -4.90 7.21
C VAL A 46 -3.24 -5.73 6.80
N VAL A 47 -2.13 -5.57 7.50
CA VAL A 47 -0.93 -6.41 7.38
C VAL A 47 -0.61 -7.00 8.74
N GLY A 48 -0.02 -8.19 8.79
CA GLY A 48 0.41 -8.78 10.06
C GLY A 48 1.24 -10.04 9.87
N ASP A 49 2.18 -10.27 10.78
CA ASP A 49 3.08 -11.43 10.81
C ASP A 49 2.38 -12.70 11.31
N GLY A 50 1.25 -12.57 12.02
CA GLY A 50 0.53 -13.71 12.61
C GLY A 50 1.06 -14.14 13.98
N ASP A 51 2.21 -13.61 14.40
CA ASP A 51 2.85 -13.81 15.71
C ASP A 51 2.55 -12.64 16.68
N GLY A 52 1.39 -11.98 16.49
CA GLY A 52 0.88 -10.90 17.34
C GLY A 52 1.16 -9.49 16.82
N GLY A 53 1.96 -9.30 15.77
CA GLY A 53 2.09 -8.00 15.12
C GLY A 53 0.99 -7.76 14.06
N ILE A 54 0.30 -6.63 14.18
CA ILE A 54 -0.75 -6.22 13.24
C ILE A 54 -0.59 -4.73 12.92
N GLY A 55 -0.68 -4.38 11.64
CA GLY A 55 -0.68 -3.03 11.12
C GLY A 55 -1.93 -2.77 10.30
N MET A 56 -2.53 -1.59 10.49
CA MET A 56 -3.68 -1.14 9.68
C MET A 56 -3.30 0.10 8.90
N GLY A 57 -3.76 0.17 7.66
CA GLY A 57 -3.47 1.29 6.78
C GLY A 57 -4.68 1.67 5.93
N LYS A 58 -4.85 2.98 5.75
CA LYS A 58 -5.90 3.55 4.91
C LYS A 58 -5.25 4.39 3.83
N GLY A 59 -5.61 4.16 2.58
CA GLY A 59 -5.13 4.93 1.44
C GLY A 59 -6.26 5.60 0.71
N LYS A 60 -6.05 6.82 0.21
CA LYS A 60 -6.97 7.50 -0.70
C LYS A 60 -6.24 8.03 -1.93
N ALA A 61 -6.76 7.74 -3.10
CA ALA A 61 -6.22 8.23 -4.36
C ALA A 61 -7.33 8.38 -5.43
N ARG A 62 -6.97 8.90 -6.60
CA ARG A 62 -7.85 8.97 -7.76
C ARG A 62 -8.05 7.60 -8.44
N GLU A 63 -7.10 6.70 -8.24
CA GLU A 63 -7.07 5.37 -8.82
C GLU A 63 -6.96 4.31 -7.72
N VAL A 64 -7.54 3.14 -7.96
CA VAL A 64 -7.52 2.02 -7.02
C VAL A 64 -6.10 1.53 -6.71
N PRO A 65 -5.22 1.21 -7.68
CA PRO A 65 -3.89 0.67 -7.37
C PRO A 65 -3.07 1.64 -6.52
N VAL A 66 -3.13 2.94 -6.82
CA VAL A 66 -2.43 3.98 -6.04
C VAL A 66 -3.01 4.10 -4.62
N ALA A 67 -4.31 3.92 -4.44
CA ALA A 67 -4.93 3.92 -3.11
C ALA A 67 -4.47 2.70 -2.29
N VAL A 68 -4.39 1.52 -2.90
CA VAL A 68 -3.92 0.30 -2.25
C VAL A 68 -2.46 0.42 -1.84
N GLN A 69 -1.58 0.89 -2.72
CA GLN A 69 -0.16 1.07 -2.39
C GLN A 69 0.04 2.02 -1.20
N LYS A 70 -0.72 3.13 -1.15
CA LYS A 70 -0.69 4.03 0.01
C LYS A 70 -1.19 3.37 1.29
N ALA A 71 -2.23 2.55 1.20
CA ALA A 71 -2.76 1.80 2.34
C ALA A 71 -1.72 0.78 2.85
N MET A 72 -1.04 0.05 1.96
CA MET A 72 0.01 -0.91 2.32
C MET A 72 1.20 -0.24 2.99
N GLU A 73 1.71 0.84 2.41
CA GLU A 73 2.81 1.63 2.98
C GLU A 73 2.47 2.15 4.39
N GLU A 74 1.24 2.64 4.59
CA GLU A 74 0.80 3.11 5.89
C GLU A 74 0.65 1.97 6.90
N ALA A 75 0.12 0.82 6.47
CA ALA A 75 -0.07 -0.36 7.32
C ALA A 75 1.27 -0.91 7.83
N ARG A 76 2.27 -0.99 6.94
CA ARG A 76 3.63 -1.44 7.28
C ARG A 76 4.33 -0.49 8.27
N ARG A 77 4.09 0.82 8.16
CA ARG A 77 4.65 1.82 9.10
C ARG A 77 3.96 1.81 10.46
N LYS A 78 2.68 1.42 10.51
CA LYS A 78 1.85 1.41 11.74
C LYS A 78 1.68 0.01 12.33
N MET A 79 2.73 -0.81 12.26
CA MET A 79 2.74 -2.11 12.92
C MET A 79 2.72 -1.92 14.44
N VAL A 80 1.75 -2.56 15.08
CA VAL A 80 1.61 -2.60 16.54
C VAL A 80 1.69 -4.06 16.97
N LYS A 81 2.50 -4.34 17.99
CA LYS A 81 2.53 -5.64 18.63
C LYS A 81 1.41 -5.70 19.67
N VAL A 82 0.51 -6.67 19.50
CA VAL A 82 -0.64 -6.93 20.35
C VAL A 82 -0.31 -8.04 21.34
#